data_AF-A0A553SNI0-F1
#
_entry.id   AF-A0A553SNI0-F1
#
_cell.length_a   1.000
_cell.length_b   1.000
_cell.length_c   1.000
_cell.angle_alpha   90.00
_cell.angle_beta   90.00
_cell.angle_gamma   90.00
#
_symmetry.space_group_name_H-M   'P 1'
#
loop_
_entity.id
_entity.type
_entity.pdbx_description
1 polymer ?
#
loop_
_entity_poly.entity_id
_entity_poly.type
_entity_poly.pdbx_seq_one_letter_code
_entity_poly.pdbx_strand_id
1 'polypeptide(L)'
;MKQSIFLFEDQKEMVIIAMNYNRSTLLGMNKKLFDIAFNKILQKNNPVELDGMEMILVSQSLHKYGKFLSNSKQMKESKKYRIYGDIFEEIRKNFQQLNGPKFKKSRTA
;
A
#
# COMPACT_ATOMS: atom_id res chain seq x y z
N MET A 1 1.29 -11.40 -11.24
CA MET A 1 -0.09 -10.90 -11.46
C MET A 1 -0.20 -9.53 -10.83
N LYS A 2 -0.99 -8.62 -11.41
CA LYS A 2 -1.18 -7.25 -10.89
C LYS A 2 -2.67 -6.96 -10.71
N GLN A 3 -2.98 -6.02 -9.84
CA GLN A 3 -4.32 -5.48 -9.61
C GLN A 3 -4.34 -4.02 -10.05
N SER A 4 -5.37 -3.67 -10.81
CA SER A 4 -5.65 -2.27 -11.16
C SER A 4 -6.41 -1.61 -10.01
N ILE A 5 -5.88 -0.51 -9.51
CA ILE A 5 -6.49 0.29 -8.44
C ILE A 5 -6.75 1.69 -8.98
N PHE A 6 -8.01 2.10 -8.96
CA PHE A 6 -8.38 3.48 -9.28
C PHE A 6 -8.16 4.37 -8.06
N LEU A 7 -7.38 5.42 -8.24
CA LEU A 7 -7.11 6.42 -7.21
C LEU A 7 -7.65 7.77 -7.68
N PHE A 8 -8.49 8.40 -6.87
CA PHE A 8 -8.82 9.81 -7.07
C PHE A 8 -7.60 10.69 -6.77
N GLU A 9 -7.60 11.93 -7.25
CA GLU A 9 -6.42 12.82 -7.15
C GLU A 9 -5.99 13.05 -5.69
N ASP A 10 -6.93 13.39 -4.81
CA ASP A 10 -6.69 13.54 -3.37
C ASP A 10 -6.12 12.26 -2.73
N GLN A 11 -6.65 11.11 -3.12
CA GLN A 11 -6.20 9.81 -2.60
C GLN A 11 -4.78 9.51 -3.05
N LYS A 12 -4.47 9.81 -4.31
CA LYS A 12 -3.14 9.62 -4.88
C LYS A 12 -2.12 10.51 -4.18
N GLU A 13 -2.47 11.76 -3.92
CA GLU A 13 -1.62 12.68 -3.16
C GLU A 13 -1.36 12.15 -1.74
N MET A 14 -2.41 11.66 -1.05
CA MET A 14 -2.25 11.02 0.26
C MET A 14 -1.27 9.83 0.20
N VAL A 15 -1.39 8.95 -0.81
CA VAL A 15 -0.45 7.83 -0.96
C VAL A 15 0.97 8.34 -1.17
N ILE A 16 1.16 9.34 -2.03
CA ILE A 16 2.48 9.92 -2.30
C ILE A 16 3.11 10.47 -1.01
N ILE A 17 2.35 11.26 -0.24
CA ILE A 17 2.82 11.82 1.04
C ILE A 17 3.26 10.71 1.99
N ALA A 18 2.40 9.71 2.20
CA ALA A 18 2.66 8.62 3.12
C ALA A 18 3.86 7.76 2.68
N MET A 19 3.95 7.44 1.39
CA MET A 19 5.06 6.68 0.83
C MET A 19 6.36 7.46 0.91
N ASN A 20 6.36 8.75 0.61
CA ASN A 20 7.56 9.59 0.71
C ASN A 20 8.06 9.68 2.16
N TYR A 21 7.13 9.82 3.13
CA TYR A 21 7.46 9.75 4.55
C TYR A 21 8.15 8.43 4.92
N ASN A 22 7.60 7.29 4.49
CA ASN A 22 8.18 5.98 4.78
C ASN A 22 9.55 5.80 4.08
N ARG A 23 9.64 6.22 2.82
CA ARG A 23 10.86 6.17 1.98
C ARG A 23 12.05 6.83 2.64
N SER A 24 11.85 7.96 3.32
CA SER A 24 12.92 8.68 4.02
C SER A 24 13.67 7.83 5.05
N THR A 25 13.02 6.79 5.58
CA THR A 25 13.58 5.90 6.61
C THR A 25 14.19 4.62 6.06
N LEU A 26 14.10 4.37 4.75
CA LEU A 26 14.60 3.16 4.11
C LEU A 26 16.00 3.37 3.54
N LEU A 27 16.82 2.32 3.61
CA LEU A 27 18.19 2.30 3.08
C LEU A 27 18.45 1.04 2.26
N GLY A 28 19.50 1.07 1.42
CA GLY A 28 19.98 -0.09 0.68
C GLY A 28 18.94 -0.72 -0.26
N MET A 29 18.87 -2.06 -0.26
CA MET A 29 17.99 -2.83 -1.15
C MET A 29 16.50 -2.56 -0.87
N ASN A 30 16.12 -2.40 0.40
CA ASN A 30 14.73 -2.12 0.79
C ASN A 30 14.24 -0.81 0.17
N LYS A 31 15.10 0.21 0.12
CA LYS A 31 14.78 1.47 -0.56
C LYS A 31 14.60 1.28 -2.06
N LYS A 32 15.47 0.49 -2.72
CA LYS A 32 15.34 0.23 -4.16
C LYS A 32 14.04 -0.47 -4.52
N LEU A 33 13.66 -1.50 -3.76
CA LEU A 33 12.38 -2.20 -3.96
C LEU A 33 11.19 -1.27 -3.70
N PHE A 34 11.29 -0.42 -2.68
CA PHE A 34 10.26 0.56 -2.38
C PHE A 34 10.10 1.61 -3.48
N ASP A 35 11.21 2.09 -4.05
CA ASP A 35 11.22 3.10 -5.10
C ASP A 35 10.51 2.63 -6.36
N ILE A 36 10.52 1.32 -6.66
CA ILE A 36 9.77 0.75 -7.78
C ILE A 36 8.26 0.99 -7.59
N ALA A 37 7.73 0.63 -6.41
CA ALA A 37 6.32 0.84 -6.08
C ALA A 37 5.97 2.34 -6.06
N PHE A 38 6.84 3.16 -5.47
CA PHE A 38 6.64 4.61 -5.37
C PHE A 38 6.60 5.28 -6.74
N ASN A 39 7.49 4.91 -7.66
CA ASN A 39 7.52 5.47 -9.00
C ASN A 39 6.25 5.14 -9.79
N LYS A 40 5.65 3.96 -9.60
CA LYS A 40 4.34 3.62 -10.22
C LYS A 40 3.22 4.53 -9.73
N ILE A 41 3.21 4.84 -8.43
CA ILE A 41 2.23 5.77 -7.86
C ILE A 41 2.47 7.20 -8.37
N LEU A 42 3.72 7.63 -8.55
CA LEU A 42 4.04 8.96 -9.08
C LEU A 42 3.63 9.16 -10.55
N GLN A 43 3.64 8.10 -11.35
CA GLN A 43 3.19 8.18 -12.74
C GLN A 43 1.72 8.62 -12.82
N LYS A 44 1.35 9.43 -13.81
CA LYS A 44 -0.04 9.92 -14.00
C LYS A 44 -1.03 8.83 -14.45
N ASN A 45 -0.63 7.56 -14.47
CA ASN A 45 -1.50 6.45 -14.84
C ASN A 45 -2.63 6.29 -13.81
N ASN A 46 -3.84 6.07 -14.32
CA ASN A 46 -5.03 5.70 -13.53
C ASN A 46 -5.90 4.80 -14.42
N PRO A 47 -6.11 3.51 -14.07
CA PRO A 47 -5.75 2.88 -12.79
C PRO A 47 -4.24 2.65 -12.65
N VAL A 48 -3.77 2.58 -11.41
CA VAL A 48 -2.39 2.17 -11.08
C VAL A 48 -2.35 0.64 -10.96
N GLU A 49 -1.41 0.01 -11.64
CA GLU A 49 -1.20 -1.44 -11.53
C GLU A 49 -0.19 -1.79 -10.44
N LEU A 50 -0.67 -2.43 -9.37
CA LEU A 50 0.17 -2.87 -8.25
C LEU A 50 0.14 -4.39 -8.10
N ASP A 51 1.27 -4.99 -7.77
CA ASP A 51 1.30 -6.36 -7.25
C ASP A 51 1.05 -6.42 -5.73
N GLY A 52 0.93 -7.63 -5.20
CA GLY A 52 0.64 -7.84 -3.78
C GLY A 52 1.70 -7.27 -2.84
N MET A 53 2.98 -7.26 -3.23
CA MET A 53 4.05 -6.67 -2.42
C MET A 53 3.98 -5.15 -2.46
N GLU A 54 3.71 -4.57 -3.63
CA GLU A 54 3.55 -3.13 -3.78
C GLU A 54 2.35 -2.61 -2.98
N MET A 55 1.24 -3.35 -2.93
CA MET A 55 0.10 -3.02 -2.07
C MET A 55 0.46 -3.04 -0.58
N ILE A 56 1.29 -3.99 -0.13
CA ILE A 56 1.79 -4.03 1.26
C ILE A 56 2.56 -2.75 1.57
N LEU A 57 3.46 -2.34 0.66
CA LEU A 57 4.27 -1.14 0.85
C LEU A 57 3.41 0.13 0.93
N VAL A 58 2.36 0.23 0.13
CA VAL A 58 1.40 1.33 0.19
C VAL A 58 0.65 1.33 1.53
N SER A 59 0.03 0.20 1.90
CA SER A 59 -0.75 0.08 3.14
C SER A 59 0.11 0.40 4.39
N GLN A 60 1.30 -0.19 4.48
CA GLN A 60 2.24 0.07 5.58
C GLN A 60 2.65 1.54 5.66
N SER A 61 2.85 2.19 4.51
CA SER A 61 3.21 3.62 4.47
C SER A 61 2.06 4.49 4.99
N LEU A 62 0.82 4.20 4.56
CA LEU A 62 -0.39 4.89 5.02
C LEU A 62 -0.58 4.73 6.54
N HIS A 63 -0.46 3.52 7.07
CA HIS A 63 -0.55 3.27 8.52
C HIS A 63 0.57 3.97 9.29
N LYS A 64 1.81 3.92 8.80
CA LYS A 64 2.97 4.55 9.45
C LYS A 64 2.82 6.07 9.50
N TYR A 65 2.37 6.70 8.42
CA TYR A 65 2.11 8.13 8.39
C TYR A 65 0.90 8.52 9.25
N GLY A 66 -0.16 7.72 9.24
CA GLY A 66 -1.28 7.88 10.17
C GLY A 66 -0.84 7.81 11.64
N LYS A 67 0.07 6.90 12.00
CA LYS A 67 0.68 6.84 13.34
C LYS A 67 1.46 8.11 13.67
N PHE A 68 2.27 8.61 12.74
CA PHE A 68 2.98 9.88 12.90
C PHE A 68 2.02 11.05 13.18
N LEU A 69 0.96 11.19 12.38
CA LEU A 69 -0.05 12.25 12.57
C LEU A 69 -0.75 12.16 13.93
N SER A 70 -1.07 10.93 14.38
CA SER A 70 -1.64 10.71 15.71
C SER A 70 -0.71 11.19 16.83
N ASN A 71 0.58 10.87 16.73
CA ASN A 71 1.58 11.33 17.69
C ASN A 71 1.73 12.87 17.68
N SER A 72 1.52 13.49 16.52
CA SER A 72 1.50 14.94 16.32
C SER A 72 0.15 15.60 16.66
N LYS A 73 -0.76 14.88 17.33
CA LYS A 73 -2.12 15.34 17.73
C LYS A 73 -3.07 15.69 16.56
N GLN A 74 -2.73 15.34 15.33
CA GLN A 74 -3.57 15.52 14.13
C GLN A 74 -4.51 14.32 13.94
N MET A 75 -5.49 14.19 14.85
CA MET A 75 -6.29 12.98 14.98
C MET A 75 -7.24 12.74 13.79
N LYS A 76 -7.79 13.80 13.18
CA LYS A 76 -8.70 13.66 12.02
C LYS A 76 -7.96 13.11 10.81
N GLU A 77 -6.82 13.71 10.49
CA GLU A 77 -5.95 13.32 9.38
C GLU A 77 -5.40 11.91 9.61
N SER A 78 -4.92 11.61 10.83
CA SER A 78 -4.48 10.26 11.21
C SER A 78 -5.53 9.19 10.88
N LYS A 79 -6.80 9.43 11.23
CA LYS A 79 -7.89 8.48 10.93
C LYS A 79 -8.07 8.27 9.43
N LYS A 80 -8.03 9.34 8.63
CA LYS A 80 -8.15 9.25 7.16
C LYS A 80 -7.05 8.35 6.58
N TYR A 81 -5.80 8.57 6.97
CA TYR A 81 -4.67 7.74 6.49
C TYR A 81 -4.80 6.28 6.92
N ARG A 82 -5.24 6.01 8.15
CA ARG A 82 -5.41 4.63 8.64
C ARG A 82 -6.51 3.89 7.90
N ILE A 83 -7.69 4.51 7.74
CA ILE A 83 -8.81 3.95 6.98
C ILE A 83 -8.36 3.61 5.56
N TYR A 84 -7.61 4.52 4.92
CA TYR A 84 -7.14 4.26 3.56
C TYR A 84 -6.11 3.13 3.49
N GLY A 85 -5.23 3.01 4.49
CA GLY A 85 -4.34 1.86 4.64
C GLY A 85 -5.10 0.54 4.81
N ASP A 86 -6.20 0.53 5.55
CA ASP A 86 -7.06 -0.64 5.75
C ASP A 86 -7.77 -1.06 4.46
N ILE A 87 -8.26 -0.09 3.67
CA ILE A 87 -8.86 -0.34 2.35
C ILE A 87 -7.84 -1.02 1.41
N PHE A 88 -6.60 -0.52 1.35
CA PHE A 88 -5.55 -1.14 0.56
C PHE A 88 -5.23 -2.57 1.00
N GLU A 89 -5.24 -2.82 2.30
CA GLU A 89 -5.00 -4.16 2.86
C GLU A 89 -6.15 -5.12 2.55
N GLU A 90 -7.39 -4.64 2.52
CA GLU A 90 -8.55 -5.41 2.09
C GLU A 90 -8.48 -5.78 0.60
N ILE A 91 -8.15 -4.81 -0.26
CA ILE A 91 -7.91 -5.05 -1.70
C ILE A 91 -6.82 -6.11 -1.88
N ARG A 92 -5.73 -6.00 -1.12
CA ARG A 92 -4.62 -6.95 -1.15
C ARG A 92 -5.04 -8.36 -0.72
N LYS A 93 -5.80 -8.49 0.37
CA LYS A 93 -6.32 -9.77 0.85
C LYS A 93 -7.20 -10.43 -0.20
N ASN A 94 -8.10 -9.67 -0.83
CA ASN A 94 -8.95 -10.16 -1.90
C ASN A 94 -8.12 -10.60 -3.11
N PHE A 95 -7.13 -9.81 -3.52
CA PHE A 95 -6.20 -10.18 -4.60
C PHE A 95 -5.45 -11.48 -4.30
N GLN A 96 -4.95 -11.65 -3.07
CA GLN A 96 -4.23 -12.86 -2.66
C GLN A 96 -5.16 -14.07 -2.51
N GLN A 97 -6.40 -13.88 -2.08
CA GLN A 97 -7.38 -14.96 -2.00
C GLN A 97 -7.74 -15.50 -3.40
N LEU A 98 -7.85 -14.62 -4.39
CA LEU A 98 -8.17 -14.99 -5.77
C LEU A 98 -6.99 -15.63 -6.49
N ASN A 99 -5.78 -15.10 -6.28
CA ASN A 99 -4.61 -15.40 -7.11
C ASN A 99 -3.49 -16.16 -6.37
N GLY A 100 -3.62 -16.33 -5.06
CA GLY A 100 -2.64 -17.02 -4.24
C GLY A 100 -2.60 -18.53 -4.52
N PRO A 101 -1.49 -19.19 -4.15
CA PRO A 101 -1.37 -20.63 -4.29
C PRO A 101 -2.47 -21.34 -3.49
N LYS A 102 -3.33 -22.07 -4.19
CA LYS A 102 -4.38 -22.89 -3.57
C LYS A 102 -3.76 -24.19 -3.08
N PHE A 103 -3.56 -24.30 -1.77
CA PHE A 103 -3.18 -25.58 -1.16
C PHE A 103 -4.30 -26.59 -1.38
N LYS A 104 -4.13 -27.50 -2.33
CA LYS A 104 -4.95 -28.71 -2.39
C LYS A 104 -4.56 -29.53 -1.15
N LYS A 105 -5.43 -29.59 -0.15
CA LYS A 105 -5.32 -30.62 0.89
C LYS A 105 -5.51 -31.96 0.21
N SER A 106 -4.43 -32.61 -0.22
CA SER A 106 -4.47 -34.04 -0.51
C SER A 106 -4.83 -34.70 0.81
N ARG A 107 -6.01 -35.31 0.91
CA ARG A 107 -6.31 -36.25 1.99
C ARG A 107 -5.17 -37.27 1.97
N THR A 108 -4.33 -37.26 2.99
CA THR A 108 -3.52 -38.43 3.32
C THR A 108 -4.51 -39.57 3.53
N ALA A 109 -4.39 -40.59 2.68
CA ALA A 109 -5.20 -41.80 2.69
C ALA A 109 -4.94 -42.62 3.96
#